data_AF-A0A059FIF0-F1
#
_entry.id   AF-A0A059FIF0-F1
#
_cell.length_a   1.000
_cell.length_b   1.000
_cell.length_c   1.000
_cell.angle_alpha   90.00
_cell.angle_beta   90.00
_cell.angle_gamma   90.00
#
_symmetry.space_group_name_H-M   'P 1'
#
loop_
_entity.id
_entity.type
_entity.pdbx_description
1 polymer ?
#
loop_
_entity_poly.entity_id
_entity_poly.type
_entity_poly.pdbx_seq_one_letter_code
_entity_poly.pdbx_strand_id
1 'polypeptide(L)'
;MSHETVDGEEEARVMRSRRIARSEDHLPFMPFGLVPLVGLGLLFLIALGPFAFGVQGATKRAVTEALAANGVDWAKTSVSGQSVTITGDAPSGAEAHKARLIAKRAASGTPFGLARPATRVTVPQGPYGSQPEPDETEAATPPPVTPLQGVTDIAVAAPSWTFTLTHGILTLNGTMPDQETKDAVVRHAFNKIYPPRITGVNDYLDIAGLEAPEGYVQVAMRGVNTIAQCDTGQAGFERGRFNLRCELPDTEADAVRREAVASMPLGTVGRIDILPHDAVISCEAELTDLLKDARIEFDSSSAVIDASSNALLDAVAAAVKTCPGTLRIEGHTDSTGPEDENEVLSRNRALAVRNALVAREVDPERLIAEGYGASRPVAGNTTPEGRARNRRIEIRVVRASE
;
A
#
# COMPACT_ATOMS: atom_id res chain seq x y z
N MET A 1 -44.92 -61.66 52.78
CA MET A 1 -44.54 -62.44 53.98
C MET A 1 -43.26 -63.18 53.64
N SER A 2 -42.22 -62.90 54.44
CA SER A 2 -41.09 -63.77 54.82
C SER A 2 -40.19 -64.38 53.75
N HIS A 3 -38.90 -64.04 53.79
CA HIS A 3 -37.73 -64.94 53.94
C HIS A 3 -36.48 -64.02 54.16
N GLU A 4 -35.80 -64.07 55.31
CA GLU A 4 -34.62 -64.94 55.64
C GLU A 4 -33.31 -64.34 55.05
N THR A 5 -32.14 -64.14 55.69
CA THR A 5 -31.57 -64.35 57.04
C THR A 5 -30.11 -63.85 57.04
N VAL A 6 -29.58 -63.41 58.21
CA VAL A 6 -28.28 -63.83 58.86
C VAL A 6 -26.96 -63.44 58.13
N ASP A 7 -25.84 -63.04 58.74
CA ASP A 7 -25.21 -63.28 60.06
C ASP A 7 -24.26 -62.09 60.38
N GLY A 8 -23.97 -61.87 61.67
CA GLY A 8 -22.95 -60.91 62.10
C GLY A 8 -22.32 -61.34 63.43
N GLU A 9 -21.03 -61.73 63.39
CA GLU A 9 -20.21 -61.99 64.56
C GLU A 9 -19.01 -61.03 64.63
N GLU A 10 -18.70 -60.70 65.89
CA GLU A 10 -17.71 -59.78 66.45
C GLU A 10 -16.24 -60.09 66.10
N GLU A 11 -15.34 -59.11 66.29
CA GLU A 11 -14.18 -59.31 67.18
C GLU A 11 -13.41 -58.01 67.47
N ALA A 12 -13.07 -57.81 68.74
CA ALA A 12 -12.26 -56.71 69.27
C ALA A 12 -10.75 -57.04 69.25
N ARG A 13 -9.88 -56.06 68.95
CA ARG A 13 -8.41 -56.22 69.12
C ARG A 13 -7.66 -54.93 69.51
N VAL A 14 -7.28 -54.90 70.79
CA VAL A 14 -6.00 -54.43 71.40
C VAL A 14 -5.19 -53.31 70.70
N MET A 15 -5.16 -52.12 71.32
CA MET A 15 -4.18 -51.07 71.01
C MET A 15 -2.83 -51.32 71.71
N ARG A 16 -1.73 -51.35 70.94
CA ARG A 16 -0.35 -51.23 71.43
C ARG A 16 0.16 -49.80 71.21
N SER A 17 0.55 -49.11 72.29
CA SER A 17 1.19 -47.80 72.20
C SER A 17 2.70 -47.95 71.97
N ARG A 18 3.25 -47.21 71.00
CA ARG A 18 4.68 -47.01 70.79
C ARG A 18 4.96 -45.52 70.97
N ARG A 19 5.70 -45.15 72.02
CA ARG A 19 6.24 -43.78 72.16
C ARG A 19 7.37 -43.61 71.15
N ILE A 20 7.23 -42.65 70.25
CA ILE A 20 8.31 -42.17 69.39
C ILE A 20 8.70 -40.79 69.95
N ALA A 21 9.96 -40.69 70.38
CA ALA A 21 10.56 -39.44 70.84
C ALA A 21 10.67 -38.45 69.66
N ARG A 22 10.21 -37.22 69.88
CA ARG A 22 10.26 -36.13 68.91
C ARG A 22 11.60 -35.41 69.12
N SER A 23 12.51 -35.44 68.15
CA SER A 23 13.67 -34.54 68.19
C SER A 23 13.23 -33.15 67.73
N GLU A 24 13.53 -32.16 68.56
CA GLU A 24 13.37 -30.74 68.25
C GLU A 24 14.60 -30.29 67.46
N ASP A 25 14.48 -30.23 66.13
CA ASP A 25 15.33 -29.39 65.31
C ASP A 25 14.42 -28.44 64.53
N HIS A 26 14.26 -27.22 65.05
CA HIS A 26 13.51 -26.17 64.39
C HIS A 26 14.41 -25.54 63.32
N LEU A 27 14.21 -25.91 62.05
CA LEU A 27 14.73 -25.09 60.95
C LEU A 27 13.95 -23.75 60.93
N PRO A 28 14.61 -22.60 60.77
CA PRO A 28 13.94 -21.31 60.73
C PRO A 28 12.95 -21.28 59.56
N PHE A 29 11.72 -20.83 59.83
CA PHE A 29 10.67 -20.66 58.84
C PHE A 29 11.12 -19.68 57.75
N MET A 30 11.63 -20.20 56.64
CA MET A 30 11.74 -19.42 55.42
C MET A 30 10.37 -19.40 54.75
N PRO A 31 9.77 -18.22 54.50
CA PRO A 31 8.50 -18.14 53.80
C PRO A 31 8.72 -18.63 52.36
N PHE A 32 8.30 -19.86 52.08
CA PHE A 32 8.39 -20.52 50.78
C PHE A 32 7.68 -19.76 49.63
N GLY A 33 6.98 -18.66 49.91
CA GLY A 33 6.45 -17.75 48.89
C GLY A 33 7.47 -16.76 48.31
N LEU A 34 8.54 -16.43 49.04
CA LEU A 34 9.55 -15.45 48.59
C LEU A 34 10.57 -16.06 47.61
N VAL A 35 10.94 -17.32 47.80
CA VAL A 35 11.90 -18.03 46.93
C VAL A 35 11.42 -18.14 45.47
N PRO A 36 10.19 -18.58 45.16
CA PRO A 36 9.70 -18.62 43.79
C PRO A 36 9.47 -17.22 43.19
N LEU A 37 9.13 -16.20 44.00
CA LEU A 37 8.98 -14.82 43.51
C LEU A 37 10.33 -14.17 43.18
N VAL A 38 11.36 -14.39 44.02
CA VAL A 38 12.73 -13.97 43.73
C VAL A 38 13.27 -14.74 42.53
N GLY A 39 12.98 -16.04 42.44
CA GLY A 39 13.34 -16.88 41.28
C GLY A 39 12.69 -16.41 39.98
N LEU A 40 11.39 -16.08 40.00
CA LEU A 40 10.65 -15.54 38.85
C LEU A 40 11.18 -14.15 38.47
N GLY A 41 11.49 -13.29 39.45
CA GLY A 41 12.12 -11.99 39.22
C GLY A 41 13.51 -12.09 38.60
N LEU A 42 14.34 -13.04 39.06
CA LEU A 42 15.65 -13.32 38.47
C LEU A 42 15.54 -13.87 37.05
N LEU A 43 14.58 -14.77 36.80
CA LEU A 43 14.27 -15.28 35.45
C LEU A 43 13.80 -14.17 34.51
N PHE A 44 12.97 -13.25 34.98
CA PHE A 44 12.54 -12.08 34.22
C PHE A 44 13.74 -11.16 33.90
N LEU A 45 14.63 -10.92 34.86
CA LEU A 45 15.84 -10.10 34.65
C LEU A 45 16.82 -10.75 33.66
N ILE A 46 16.99 -12.08 33.72
CA ILE A 46 17.88 -12.83 32.82
C ILE A 46 17.26 -12.97 31.42
N ALA A 47 15.94 -13.08 31.29
CA ALA A 47 15.26 -13.21 30.00
C ALA A 47 15.06 -11.87 29.26
N LEU A 48 14.73 -10.78 29.97
CA LEU A 48 14.44 -9.48 29.36
C LEU A 48 15.65 -8.53 29.28
N GLY A 49 16.65 -8.68 30.15
CA GLY A 49 17.87 -7.86 30.12
C GLY A 49 18.61 -7.90 28.77
N PRO A 50 18.86 -9.09 28.18
CA PRO A 50 19.51 -9.21 26.88
C PRO A 50 18.64 -8.71 25.71
N PHE A 51 17.31 -8.84 25.80
CA PHE A 51 16.38 -8.48 24.73
C PHE A 51 16.18 -6.95 24.63
N ALA A 52 16.09 -6.26 25.77
CA ALA A 52 15.86 -4.82 25.81
C ALA A 52 17.10 -3.99 25.42
N PHE A 53 18.31 -4.41 25.83
CA PHE A 53 19.54 -3.64 25.62
C PHE A 53 20.42 -4.14 24.47
N GLY A 54 20.39 -5.44 24.13
CA GLY A 54 21.27 -6.03 23.12
C GLY A 54 20.87 -5.69 21.68
N VAL A 55 19.57 -5.76 21.36
CA VAL A 55 19.05 -5.59 19.99
C VAL A 55 19.08 -4.12 19.55
N GLN A 56 18.75 -3.19 20.45
CA GLN A 56 18.79 -1.75 20.17
C GLN A 56 20.22 -1.26 19.93
N GLY A 57 21.18 -1.71 20.75
CA GLY A 57 22.59 -1.33 20.62
C GLY A 57 23.28 -1.91 19.38
N ALA A 58 22.91 -3.13 18.96
CA ALA A 58 23.43 -3.75 17.74
C ALA A 58 22.85 -3.08 16.47
N THR A 59 21.55 -2.80 16.47
CA THR A 59 20.86 -2.12 15.37
C THR A 59 21.39 -0.70 15.19
N LYS A 60 21.55 0.05 16.30
CA LYS A 60 22.11 1.41 16.25
C LYS A 60 23.50 1.40 15.62
N ARG A 61 24.41 0.53 16.09
CA ARG A 61 25.77 0.44 15.55
C ARG A 61 25.80 0.08 14.06
N ALA A 62 25.06 -0.94 13.64
CA ALA A 62 25.04 -1.37 12.24
C ALA A 62 24.51 -0.28 11.30
N VAL A 63 23.48 0.46 11.69
CA VAL A 63 22.95 1.56 10.86
C VAL A 63 23.89 2.76 10.87
N THR A 64 24.47 3.13 12.02
CA THR A 64 25.46 4.22 12.09
C THR A 64 26.69 3.92 11.22
N GLU A 65 27.23 2.70 11.28
CA GLU A 65 28.38 2.28 10.47
C GLU A 65 28.05 2.24 8.98
N ALA A 66 26.86 1.74 8.60
CA ALA A 66 26.43 1.70 7.20
C ALA A 66 26.26 3.11 6.61
N LEU A 67 25.76 4.08 7.39
CA LEU A 67 25.60 5.47 6.95
C LEU A 67 26.96 6.16 6.78
N ALA A 68 27.88 5.99 7.74
CA ALA A 68 29.24 6.54 7.64
C ALA A 68 30.02 5.95 6.46
N ALA A 69 29.92 4.63 6.22
CA ALA A 69 30.58 3.96 5.09
C ALA A 69 30.08 4.43 3.70
N ASN A 70 28.94 5.11 3.65
CA ASN A 70 28.34 5.66 2.42
C ASN A 70 28.37 7.20 2.36
N GLY A 71 29.17 7.84 3.22
CA GLY A 71 29.40 9.29 3.22
C GLY A 71 28.23 10.12 3.78
N VAL A 72 27.37 9.52 4.61
CA VAL A 72 26.20 10.19 5.22
C VAL A 72 26.53 10.64 6.65
N ASP A 73 27.56 11.48 6.79
CA ASP A 73 28.11 11.88 8.11
C ASP A 73 27.27 12.94 8.83
N TRP A 74 26.37 13.60 8.10
CA TRP A 74 25.42 14.58 8.64
C TRP A 74 24.30 13.91 9.48
N ALA A 75 24.09 12.62 9.31
CA ALA A 75 22.97 11.88 9.89
C ALA A 75 23.27 11.36 11.30
N LYS A 76 22.49 11.80 12.28
CA LYS A 76 22.46 11.26 13.65
C LYS A 76 21.35 10.23 13.77
N THR A 77 21.67 9.06 14.35
CA THR A 77 20.71 7.95 14.45
C THR A 77 20.27 7.71 15.89
N SER A 78 18.97 7.61 16.09
CA SER A 78 18.30 7.20 17.33
C SER A 78 17.54 5.89 17.06
N VAL A 79 17.58 4.95 18.01
CA VAL A 79 16.88 3.67 17.88
C VAL A 79 15.95 3.49 19.07
N SER A 80 14.68 3.19 18.78
CA SER A 80 13.66 2.84 19.77
C SER A 80 13.00 1.55 19.35
N GLY A 81 13.24 0.47 20.10
CA GLY A 81 12.83 -0.89 19.71
C GLY A 81 13.52 -1.32 18.42
N GLN A 82 12.73 -1.58 17.36
CA GLN A 82 13.23 -1.91 16.01
C GLN A 82 13.17 -0.72 15.03
N SER A 83 12.63 0.43 15.46
CA SER A 83 12.53 1.64 14.64
C SER A 83 13.81 2.47 14.72
N VAL A 84 14.24 3.03 13.59
CA VAL A 84 15.45 3.85 13.49
C VAL A 84 15.06 5.24 13.00
N THR A 85 15.22 6.24 13.84
CA THR A 85 14.99 7.65 13.48
C THR A 85 16.33 8.28 13.09
N ILE A 86 16.36 8.92 11.91
CA ILE A 86 17.54 9.64 11.43
C ILE A 86 17.24 11.13 11.51
N THR A 87 18.08 11.90 12.18
CA THR A 87 17.97 13.35 12.30
C THR A 87 19.28 14.02 11.92
N GLY A 88 19.21 15.17 11.26
CA GLY A 88 20.39 15.91 10.82
C GLY A 88 20.06 16.82 9.65
N ASP A 89 20.99 17.71 9.33
CA ASP A 89 20.83 18.68 8.24
C ASP A 89 21.30 18.03 6.93
N ALA A 90 20.36 17.38 6.25
CA ALA A 90 20.63 16.75 4.96
C ALA A 90 20.98 17.83 3.92
N PRO A 91 22.09 17.68 3.16
CA PRO A 91 22.48 18.65 2.15
C PRO A 91 21.45 18.83 1.03
N SER A 92 20.65 17.78 0.75
CA SER A 92 19.59 17.78 -0.26
C SER A 92 18.54 16.71 0.01
N GLY A 93 17.38 16.80 -0.66
CA GLY A 93 16.34 15.77 -0.61
C GLY A 93 16.80 14.40 -1.16
N ALA A 94 17.72 14.39 -2.12
CA ALA A 94 18.31 13.17 -2.67
C ALA A 94 19.21 12.46 -1.63
N GLU A 95 20.02 13.21 -0.89
CA GLU A 95 20.85 12.67 0.19
C GLU A 95 20.00 12.15 1.37
N ALA A 96 18.89 12.82 1.69
CA ALA A 96 17.91 12.32 2.66
C ALA A 96 17.28 10.98 2.21
N HIS A 97 16.96 10.83 0.93
CA HIS A 97 16.43 9.59 0.37
C HIS A 97 17.48 8.46 0.36
N LYS A 98 18.73 8.76 -0.02
CA LYS A 98 19.86 7.83 0.02
C LYS A 98 20.11 7.31 1.43
N ALA A 99 20.12 8.18 2.44
CA ALA A 99 20.23 7.80 3.84
C ALA A 99 19.12 6.82 4.28
N ARG A 100 17.88 7.04 3.82
CA ARG A 100 16.74 6.15 4.09
C ARG A 100 16.94 4.75 3.51
N LEU A 101 17.48 4.65 2.29
CA LEU A 101 17.72 3.37 1.62
C LEU A 101 18.86 2.59 2.27
N ILE A 102 19.94 3.27 2.67
CA ILE A 102 21.07 2.67 3.37
C ILE A 102 20.62 2.10 4.72
N ALA A 103 19.88 2.88 5.51
CA ALA A 103 19.39 2.44 6.81
C ALA A 103 18.43 1.23 6.73
N LYS A 104 17.63 1.11 5.65
CA LYS A 104 16.77 -0.06 5.41
C LYS A 104 17.54 -1.32 5.05
N ARG A 105 18.75 -1.20 4.50
CA ARG A 105 19.56 -2.34 4.02
C ARG A 105 20.60 -2.81 5.04
N ALA A 106 20.92 -1.98 6.03
CA ALA A 106 21.85 -2.34 7.09
C ALA A 106 21.37 -3.60 7.85
N ALA A 107 22.24 -4.59 8.01
CA ALA A 107 21.97 -5.81 8.78
C ALA A 107 22.90 -5.85 9.99
N SER A 108 22.37 -6.21 11.16
CA SER A 108 23.15 -6.35 12.39
C SER A 108 23.25 -7.82 12.80
N GLY A 109 24.44 -8.25 13.24
CA GLY A 109 24.61 -9.56 13.86
C GLY A 109 23.99 -9.54 15.25
N THR A 110 23.01 -10.41 15.49
CA THR A 110 22.43 -10.64 16.82
C THR A 110 22.80 -12.04 17.30
N PRO A 111 22.71 -12.34 18.62
CA PRO A 111 22.95 -13.68 19.15
C PRO A 111 22.06 -14.77 18.53
N PHE A 112 21.00 -14.40 17.80
CA PHE A 112 20.03 -15.28 17.16
C PHE A 112 20.10 -15.26 15.62
N GLY A 113 21.14 -14.65 15.02
CA GLY A 113 21.34 -14.56 13.57
C GLY A 113 21.42 -13.13 13.04
N LEU A 114 21.45 -12.98 11.70
CA LEU A 114 21.45 -11.68 11.03
C LEU A 114 20.05 -11.05 11.15
N ALA A 115 19.92 -9.97 11.92
CA ALA A 115 18.68 -9.22 12.04
C ALA A 115 18.75 -7.97 11.15
N ARG A 116 17.76 -7.83 10.25
CA ARG A 116 17.49 -6.58 9.54
C ARG A 116 16.49 -5.75 10.36
N PRO A 117 16.71 -4.45 10.58
CA PRO A 117 15.79 -3.62 11.33
C PRO A 117 14.44 -3.52 10.62
N ALA A 118 13.35 -3.70 11.36
CA ALA A 118 11.99 -3.59 10.87
C ALA A 118 11.59 -2.10 10.71
N THR A 119 11.65 -1.63 9.46
CA THR A 119 10.69 -0.74 8.80
C THR A 119 9.97 0.33 9.62
N ARG A 120 10.72 1.26 10.20
CA ARG A 120 10.31 2.69 10.21
C ARG A 120 11.56 3.56 10.27
N VAL A 121 11.88 4.18 9.13
CA VAL A 121 12.93 5.19 9.03
C VAL A 121 12.28 6.53 8.75
N THR A 122 12.23 7.37 9.78
CA THR A 122 11.71 8.74 9.71
C THR A 122 12.89 9.68 9.55
N VAL A 123 12.95 10.39 8.42
CA VAL A 123 13.91 11.47 8.16
C VAL A 123 13.09 12.77 8.17
N PRO A 124 13.46 13.80 8.95
CA PRO A 124 12.76 15.07 8.92
C PRO A 124 12.85 15.66 7.50
N GLN A 125 11.69 15.95 6.91
CA GLN A 125 11.59 16.73 5.67
C GLN A 125 11.72 18.20 6.07
N GLY A 126 12.94 18.73 6.06
CA GLY A 126 13.19 20.17 6.24
C GLY A 126 12.92 20.95 4.93
N PRO A 127 12.88 22.30 4.96
CA PRO A 127 12.67 23.10 3.77
C PRO A 127 13.96 23.05 2.93
N TYR A 128 14.00 22.20 1.90
CA TYR A 128 15.17 22.12 1.03
C TYR A 128 15.22 23.37 0.15
N GLY A 129 16.07 24.34 0.54
CA GLY A 129 16.43 25.47 -0.31
C GLY A 129 17.14 24.97 -1.56
N SER A 130 16.80 25.58 -2.70
CA SER A 130 17.48 25.39 -3.96
C SER A 130 18.94 25.82 -3.86
N GLN A 131 19.87 24.87 -3.95
CA GLN A 131 21.27 25.15 -4.29
C GLN A 131 21.77 24.20 -5.37
N PRO A 132 22.70 24.68 -6.23
CA PRO A 132 23.04 24.05 -7.50
C PRO A 132 23.92 22.80 -7.30
N GLU A 133 23.81 21.87 -8.26
CA GLU A 133 24.61 20.65 -8.33
C GLU A 133 26.12 20.96 -8.23
N PRO A 134 26.90 20.20 -7.42
CA PRO A 134 28.33 20.38 -7.35
C PRO A 134 29.03 19.74 -8.56
N ASP A 135 29.99 20.48 -9.10
CA ASP A 135 30.94 20.09 -10.15
C ASP A 135 31.46 18.66 -9.97
N GLU A 136 31.30 17.85 -11.02
CA GLU A 136 31.97 16.55 -11.15
C GLU A 136 33.48 16.79 -11.35
N THR A 137 34.26 16.63 -10.28
CA THR A 137 35.69 16.36 -10.44
C THR A 137 36.08 15.08 -9.68
N GLU A 138 36.45 14.09 -10.49
CA GLU A 138 37.46 13.05 -10.20
C GLU A 138 37.08 11.91 -9.25
N ALA A 139 36.49 10.83 -9.81
CA ALA A 139 36.69 9.47 -9.30
C ALA A 139 36.45 8.39 -10.39
N ALA A 140 37.56 7.78 -10.84
CA ALA A 140 37.74 6.44 -11.41
C ALA A 140 36.71 5.89 -12.43
N THR A 141 37.20 5.76 -13.68
CA THR A 141 36.56 5.13 -14.84
C THR A 141 36.22 3.64 -14.62
N PRO A 142 34.99 3.17 -14.88
CA PRO A 142 34.73 1.77 -15.20
C PRO A 142 35.06 1.50 -16.69
N PRO A 143 35.38 0.24 -17.08
CA PRO A 143 35.82 -0.08 -18.44
C PRO A 143 34.71 0.19 -19.48
N PRO A 144 35.08 0.44 -20.75
CA PRO A 144 34.15 0.94 -21.74
C PRO A 144 33.14 -0.14 -22.14
N VAL A 145 31.89 0.08 -21.77
CA VAL A 145 30.74 -0.53 -22.45
C VAL A 145 30.54 0.24 -23.75
N THR A 146 30.67 -0.45 -24.88
CA THR A 146 30.42 0.10 -26.21
C THR A 146 29.00 0.67 -26.28
N PRO A 147 28.80 1.96 -26.60
CA PRO A 147 27.47 2.51 -26.71
C PRO A 147 26.80 1.96 -27.98
N LEU A 148 25.65 1.30 -27.81
CA LEU A 148 24.63 1.26 -28.85
C LEU A 148 24.16 2.71 -29.04
N GLN A 149 24.68 3.36 -30.08
CA GLN A 149 24.24 4.69 -30.49
C GLN A 149 22.76 4.66 -30.87
N GLY A 150 22.00 5.63 -30.33
CA GLY A 150 20.73 6.05 -30.92
C GLY A 150 19.49 5.93 -30.04
N VAL A 151 19.51 6.47 -28.83
CA VAL A 151 18.29 7.04 -28.23
C VAL A 151 18.68 8.34 -27.54
N THR A 152 18.15 9.44 -28.04
CA THR A 152 18.37 10.81 -27.58
C THR A 152 17.92 11.00 -26.12
N ASP A 153 18.84 11.41 -25.25
CA ASP A 153 18.61 11.87 -23.87
C ASP A 153 17.86 13.22 -23.75
N ILE A 154 16.94 13.53 -24.67
CA ILE A 154 16.08 14.73 -24.60
C ILE A 154 14.75 14.44 -23.88
N ALA A 155 14.49 13.18 -23.51
CA ALA A 155 13.18 12.77 -22.96
C ALA A 155 12.98 13.05 -21.44
N VAL A 156 13.92 13.70 -20.74
CA VAL A 156 13.93 13.75 -19.27
C VAL A 156 13.47 15.11 -18.68
N ALA A 157 13.26 16.16 -19.49
CA ALA A 157 12.83 17.49 -18.99
C ALA A 157 11.71 18.13 -19.83
N ALA A 158 10.86 17.35 -20.49
CA ALA A 158 9.69 17.90 -21.16
C ALA A 158 8.67 18.39 -20.12
N PRO A 159 8.16 19.63 -20.24
CA PRO A 159 7.11 20.14 -19.37
C PRO A 159 5.92 19.17 -19.31
N SER A 160 5.44 18.89 -18.10
CA SER A 160 4.35 17.96 -17.84
C SER A 160 3.31 18.62 -16.94
N TRP A 161 2.03 18.30 -17.16
CA TRP A 161 0.94 18.84 -16.37
C TRP A 161 -0.15 17.83 -16.11
N THR A 162 -0.89 18.09 -15.04
CA THR A 162 -2.04 17.32 -14.61
C THR A 162 -3.10 18.29 -14.10
N PHE A 163 -4.25 18.29 -14.77
CA PHE A 163 -5.42 19.06 -14.38
C PHE A 163 -6.42 18.12 -13.75
N THR A 164 -7.00 18.53 -12.62
CA THR A 164 -7.94 17.71 -11.86
C THR A 164 -9.22 18.51 -11.61
N LEU A 165 -10.38 17.93 -11.89
CA LEU A 165 -11.68 18.50 -11.57
C LEU A 165 -12.32 17.67 -10.45
N THR A 166 -12.60 18.34 -9.33
CA THR A 166 -13.17 17.70 -8.15
C THR A 166 -14.14 18.66 -7.48
N HIS A 167 -15.39 18.24 -7.32
CA HIS A 167 -16.46 19.06 -6.73
C HIS A 167 -16.58 20.46 -7.37
N GLY A 168 -16.43 20.53 -8.70
CA GLY A 168 -16.51 21.77 -9.48
C GLY A 168 -15.27 22.68 -9.41
N ILE A 169 -14.23 22.31 -8.65
CA ILE A 169 -12.97 23.06 -8.62
C ILE A 169 -11.98 22.43 -9.60
N LEU A 170 -11.61 23.18 -10.64
CA LEU A 170 -10.57 22.80 -11.58
C LEU A 170 -9.21 23.24 -11.04
N THR A 171 -8.35 22.29 -10.71
CA THR A 171 -6.99 22.55 -10.22
C THR A 171 -5.98 22.27 -11.31
N LEU A 172 -5.17 23.26 -11.67
CA LEU A 172 -4.13 23.18 -12.68
C LEU A 172 -2.77 22.96 -12.00
N ASN A 173 -2.16 21.79 -12.17
CA ASN A 173 -0.83 21.48 -11.60
C ASN A 173 0.18 21.13 -12.70
N GLY A 174 1.46 21.35 -12.40
CA GLY A 174 2.59 20.95 -13.23
C GLY A 174 3.35 22.14 -13.79
N THR A 175 4.04 21.94 -14.90
CA THR A 175 4.98 22.92 -15.43
C THR A 175 4.62 23.29 -16.86
N MET A 176 4.64 24.58 -17.15
CA MET A 176 4.48 25.16 -18.48
C MET A 176 5.84 25.59 -19.03
N PRO A 177 6.06 25.56 -20.36
CA PRO A 177 7.31 26.00 -20.97
C PRO A 177 7.62 27.47 -20.62
N ASP A 178 6.66 28.35 -20.86
CA ASP A 178 6.79 29.81 -20.71
C ASP A 178 5.53 30.44 -20.09
N GLN A 179 5.62 31.74 -19.75
CA GLN A 179 4.54 32.52 -19.16
C GLN A 179 3.35 32.68 -20.12
N GLU A 180 3.60 32.83 -21.43
CA GLU A 180 2.54 33.04 -22.42
C GLU A 180 1.63 31.81 -22.53
N THR A 181 2.22 30.61 -22.57
CA THR A 181 1.53 29.33 -22.55
C THR A 181 0.71 29.18 -21.28
N LYS A 182 1.30 29.49 -20.12
CA LYS A 182 0.60 29.46 -18.82
C LYS A 182 -0.63 30.39 -18.85
N ASP A 183 -0.45 31.65 -19.24
CA ASP A 183 -1.53 32.65 -19.27
C ASP A 183 -2.66 32.24 -20.21
N ALA A 184 -2.34 31.65 -21.36
CA ALA A 184 -3.32 31.14 -22.30
C ALA A 184 -4.17 30.02 -21.67
N VAL A 185 -3.52 29.01 -21.08
CA VAL A 185 -4.20 27.87 -20.45
C VAL A 185 -5.05 28.31 -19.27
N VAL A 186 -4.52 29.15 -18.38
CA VAL A 186 -5.24 29.67 -17.20
C VAL A 186 -6.46 30.46 -17.63
N ARG A 187 -6.31 31.41 -18.57
CA ARG A 187 -7.42 32.20 -19.10
C ARG A 187 -8.51 31.33 -19.71
N HIS A 188 -8.11 30.31 -20.47
CA HIS A 188 -9.05 29.36 -21.06
C HIS A 188 -9.80 28.55 -20.00
N ALA A 189 -9.12 28.12 -18.93
CA ALA A 189 -9.76 27.46 -17.80
C ALA A 189 -10.78 28.37 -17.09
N PHE A 190 -10.44 29.63 -16.83
CA PHE A 190 -11.38 30.60 -16.25
C PHE A 190 -12.60 30.86 -17.14
N ASN A 191 -12.44 30.85 -18.46
CA ASN A 191 -13.55 30.96 -19.41
C ASN A 191 -14.52 29.77 -19.36
N LYS A 192 -14.15 28.65 -18.71
CA LYS A 192 -15.00 27.47 -18.54
C LYS A 192 -15.85 27.49 -17.25
N ILE A 193 -15.66 28.46 -16.35
CA ILE A 193 -16.46 28.56 -15.10
C ILE A 193 -17.97 28.74 -15.38
N TYR A 194 -18.33 29.22 -16.57
CA TYR A 194 -19.73 29.38 -16.99
C TYR A 194 -19.88 28.75 -18.38
N PRO A 195 -19.96 27.40 -18.47
CA PRO A 195 -21.12 26.59 -18.04
C PRO A 195 -20.91 25.72 -16.77
N PRO A 196 -22.00 25.22 -16.12
CA PRO A 196 -22.12 25.08 -14.66
C PRO A 196 -21.32 23.96 -13.96
N ARG A 197 -20.45 23.22 -14.66
CA ARG A 197 -19.66 22.14 -14.03
C ARG A 197 -18.46 22.68 -13.25
N ILE A 198 -17.83 23.76 -13.73
CA ILE A 198 -16.69 24.39 -13.06
C ILE A 198 -17.19 25.60 -12.29
N THR A 199 -16.94 25.66 -10.99
CA THR A 199 -17.31 26.77 -10.10
C THR A 199 -16.10 27.59 -9.66
N GLY A 200 -14.89 27.05 -9.83
CA GLY A 200 -13.65 27.74 -9.51
C GLY A 200 -12.43 27.11 -10.17
N VAL A 201 -11.36 27.89 -10.29
CA VAL A 201 -10.07 27.45 -10.86
C VAL A 201 -8.94 27.78 -9.87
N ASN A 202 -8.13 26.79 -9.53
CA ASN A 202 -6.90 26.94 -8.77
C ASN A 202 -5.70 26.78 -9.72
N ASP A 203 -4.82 27.77 -9.76
CA ASP A 203 -3.59 27.73 -10.56
C ASP A 203 -2.38 27.43 -9.67
N TYR A 204 -1.75 26.28 -9.88
CA TYR A 204 -0.48 25.86 -9.29
C TYR A 204 0.53 25.49 -10.38
N LEU A 205 0.46 26.15 -11.54
CA LEU A 205 1.40 25.92 -12.64
C LEU A 205 2.72 26.67 -12.43
N ASP A 206 3.83 25.95 -12.55
CA ASP A 206 5.17 26.51 -12.57
C ASP A 206 5.63 26.80 -14.01
N ILE A 207 6.71 27.55 -14.16
CA ILE A 207 7.29 27.93 -15.46
C ILE A 207 8.70 27.37 -15.54
N ALA A 208 8.99 26.63 -16.61
CA ALA A 208 10.31 26.04 -16.86
C ALA A 208 11.33 27.03 -17.45
N GLY A 209 10.86 28.11 -18.11
CA GLY A 209 11.72 29.04 -18.83
C GLY A 209 12.24 28.46 -20.15
N LEU A 210 11.44 27.61 -20.78
CA LEU A 210 11.73 26.94 -22.05
C LEU A 210 10.87 27.54 -23.17
N GLU A 211 11.36 27.49 -24.39
CA GLU A 211 10.53 27.78 -25.57
C GLU A 211 9.44 26.70 -25.71
N ALA A 212 8.18 27.12 -25.86
CA ALA A 212 7.07 26.19 -26.01
C ALA A 212 7.20 25.35 -27.30
N PRO A 213 7.19 24.00 -27.19
CA PRO A 213 7.13 23.16 -28.37
C PRO A 213 5.85 23.44 -29.17
N GLU A 214 5.95 23.37 -30.50
CA GLU A 214 4.78 23.49 -31.37
C GLU A 214 3.71 22.46 -30.95
N GLY A 215 2.45 22.89 -30.85
CA GLY A 215 1.35 22.03 -30.43
C GLY A 215 1.14 21.93 -28.91
N TYR A 216 2.09 22.36 -28.08
CA TYR A 216 2.02 22.16 -26.62
C TYR A 216 0.81 22.84 -25.99
N VAL A 217 0.59 24.13 -26.28
CA VAL A 217 -0.55 24.87 -25.74
C VAL A 217 -1.87 24.24 -26.18
N GLN A 218 -1.96 23.75 -27.42
CA GLN A 218 -3.16 23.10 -27.94
C GLN A 218 -3.47 21.78 -27.19
N VAL A 219 -2.44 21.02 -26.81
CA VAL A 219 -2.62 19.82 -25.96
C VAL A 219 -3.08 20.20 -24.56
N ALA A 220 -2.55 21.28 -23.96
CA ALA A 220 -3.04 21.80 -22.69
C ALA A 220 -4.49 22.30 -22.77
N MET A 221 -4.84 23.04 -23.83
CA MET A 221 -6.23 23.47 -24.06
C MET A 221 -7.19 22.30 -24.25
N ARG A 222 -6.75 21.21 -24.90
CA ARG A 222 -7.53 19.96 -24.99
C ARG A 222 -7.76 19.37 -23.60
N GLY A 223 -6.73 19.35 -22.74
CA GLY A 223 -6.88 18.91 -21.35
C GLY A 223 -7.98 19.69 -20.62
N VAL A 224 -7.99 21.02 -20.74
CA VAL A 224 -9.04 21.87 -20.17
C VAL A 224 -10.42 21.63 -20.81
N ASN A 225 -10.51 21.49 -22.13
CA ASN A 225 -11.80 21.28 -22.80
C ASN A 225 -12.45 19.93 -22.45
N THR A 226 -11.64 18.87 -22.42
CA THR A 226 -12.12 17.52 -22.11
C THR A 226 -12.53 17.43 -20.65
N ILE A 227 -11.69 17.91 -19.73
CA ILE A 227 -12.00 17.83 -18.29
C ILE A 227 -13.18 18.72 -17.88
N ALA A 228 -13.41 19.84 -18.57
CA ALA A 228 -14.55 20.72 -18.30
C ALA A 228 -15.92 20.10 -18.64
N GLN A 229 -15.94 18.97 -19.35
CA GLN A 229 -17.15 18.20 -19.64
C GLN A 229 -17.38 17.08 -18.62
N CYS A 230 -16.44 16.84 -17.70
CA CYS A 230 -16.56 15.83 -16.66
C CYS A 230 -17.25 16.41 -15.41
N ASP A 231 -17.92 15.57 -14.62
CA ASP A 231 -18.32 15.91 -13.25
C ASP A 231 -17.12 15.83 -12.31
N THR A 232 -16.29 14.81 -12.51
CA THR A 232 -14.99 14.68 -11.87
C THR A 232 -14.02 13.99 -12.82
N GLY A 233 -12.74 14.37 -12.77
CA GLY A 233 -11.79 13.86 -13.74
C GLY A 233 -10.38 14.32 -13.51
N GLN A 234 -9.50 13.75 -14.31
CA GLN A 234 -8.11 14.16 -14.45
C GLN A 234 -7.70 14.09 -15.92
N ALA A 235 -7.12 15.17 -16.42
CA ALA A 235 -6.46 15.21 -17.73
C ALA A 235 -4.98 15.51 -17.52
N GLY A 236 -4.09 14.80 -18.19
CA GLY A 236 -2.66 14.98 -18.00
C GLY A 236 -1.87 14.79 -19.28
N PHE A 237 -0.72 15.46 -19.34
CA PHE A 237 0.28 15.24 -20.37
C PHE A 237 1.63 15.01 -19.72
N GLU A 238 2.12 13.79 -19.82
CA GLU A 238 3.37 13.37 -19.20
C GLU A 238 4.12 12.46 -20.18
N ARG A 239 5.44 12.64 -20.31
CA ARG A 239 6.29 11.86 -21.23
C ARG A 239 5.74 11.79 -22.67
N GLY A 240 5.14 12.89 -23.15
CA GLY A 240 4.57 12.97 -24.50
C GLY A 240 3.26 12.20 -24.69
N ARG A 241 2.58 11.78 -23.61
CA ARG A 241 1.31 11.04 -23.67
C ARG A 241 0.20 11.84 -23.00
N PHE A 242 -0.89 12.05 -23.73
CA PHE A 242 -2.12 12.64 -23.21
C PHE A 242 -3.02 11.59 -22.58
N ASN A 243 -3.27 11.69 -21.29
CA ASN A 243 -4.15 10.79 -20.55
C ASN A 243 -5.39 11.54 -20.08
N LEU A 244 -6.52 10.85 -20.01
CA LEU A 244 -7.78 11.39 -19.52
C LEU A 244 -8.51 10.31 -18.72
N ARG A 245 -8.95 10.66 -17.52
CA ARG A 245 -9.96 9.94 -16.76
C ARG A 245 -11.12 10.89 -16.48
N CYS A 246 -12.33 10.51 -16.85
CA CYS A 246 -13.48 11.40 -16.84
C CYS A 246 -14.72 10.64 -16.41
N GLU A 247 -15.35 11.05 -15.32
CA GLU A 247 -16.66 10.57 -14.90
C GLU A 247 -17.72 11.63 -15.27
N LEU A 248 -18.79 11.20 -15.94
CA LEU A 248 -19.79 12.08 -16.55
C LEU A 248 -21.08 11.33 -16.90
N PRO A 249 -22.17 12.04 -17.27
CA PRO A 249 -23.40 11.42 -17.74
C PRO A 249 -23.21 10.70 -19.08
N ASP A 250 -23.91 9.59 -19.27
CA ASP A 250 -23.78 8.70 -20.42
C ASP A 250 -24.02 9.39 -21.77
N THR A 251 -24.93 10.36 -21.81
CA THR A 251 -25.26 11.13 -23.01
C THR A 251 -24.10 12.00 -23.53
N GLU A 252 -23.12 12.31 -22.69
CA GLU A 252 -21.97 13.17 -23.02
C GLU A 252 -20.69 12.36 -23.31
N ALA A 253 -20.65 11.08 -22.95
CA ALA A 253 -19.47 10.22 -23.04
C ALA A 253 -18.83 10.16 -24.44
N ASP A 254 -19.64 10.02 -25.49
CA ASP A 254 -19.15 9.93 -26.87
C ASP A 254 -18.55 11.24 -27.38
N ALA A 255 -19.09 12.38 -26.94
CA ALA A 255 -18.56 13.69 -27.32
C ALA A 255 -17.16 13.90 -26.75
N VAL A 256 -17.00 13.64 -25.44
CA VAL A 256 -15.71 13.73 -24.75
C VAL A 256 -14.71 12.73 -25.33
N ARG A 257 -15.13 11.49 -25.61
CA ARG A 257 -14.26 10.47 -26.22
C ARG A 257 -13.72 10.94 -27.57
N ARG A 258 -14.58 11.44 -28.46
CA ARG A 258 -14.15 11.95 -29.78
C ARG A 258 -13.15 13.09 -29.66
N GLU A 259 -13.37 14.02 -28.72
CA GLU A 259 -12.44 15.12 -28.49
C GLU A 259 -11.09 14.63 -27.92
N ALA A 260 -11.12 13.71 -26.97
CA ALA A 260 -9.93 13.17 -26.33
C ALA A 260 -9.02 12.44 -27.33
N VAL A 261 -9.60 11.66 -28.26
CA VAL A 261 -8.85 10.85 -29.23
C VAL A 261 -8.63 11.52 -30.59
N ALA A 262 -9.08 12.76 -30.78
CA ALA A 262 -8.87 13.51 -32.01
C ALA A 262 -7.37 13.65 -32.32
N SER A 263 -7.01 13.92 -33.59
CA SER A 263 -5.62 14.09 -34.01
C SER A 263 -4.85 15.03 -33.07
N MET A 264 -3.69 14.58 -32.56
CA MET A 264 -2.91 15.30 -31.56
C MET A 264 -1.85 16.17 -32.24
N PRO A 265 -1.77 17.48 -31.93
CA PRO A 265 -0.74 18.35 -32.50
C PRO A 265 0.65 18.07 -31.91
N LEU A 266 0.71 17.48 -30.71
CA LEU A 266 1.95 17.06 -30.06
C LEU A 266 1.73 15.77 -29.27
N GLY A 267 2.70 14.86 -29.33
CA GLY A 267 2.68 13.60 -28.58
C GLY A 267 1.67 12.58 -29.09
N THR A 268 1.25 11.67 -28.22
CA THR A 268 0.32 10.59 -28.54
C THR A 268 -0.81 10.52 -27.53
N VAL A 269 -1.91 9.87 -27.92
CA VAL A 269 -2.98 9.53 -26.98
C VAL A 269 -2.51 8.40 -26.08
N GLY A 270 -2.56 8.64 -24.78
CA GLY A 270 -2.30 7.70 -23.70
C GLY A 270 -3.58 6.96 -23.28
N ARG A 271 -3.73 6.74 -21.98
CA ARG A 271 -4.91 6.09 -21.40
C ARG A 271 -6.10 7.04 -21.37
N ILE A 272 -7.22 6.62 -21.94
CA ILE A 272 -8.48 7.37 -21.97
C ILE A 272 -9.60 6.54 -21.32
N ASP A 273 -9.83 6.82 -20.04
CA ASP A 273 -10.86 6.19 -19.21
C ASP A 273 -12.08 7.12 -19.09
N ILE A 274 -13.06 6.94 -19.98
CA ILE A 274 -14.36 7.62 -19.88
C ILE A 274 -15.32 6.70 -19.13
N LEU A 275 -15.90 7.21 -18.04
CA LEU A 275 -16.71 6.49 -17.06
C LEU A 275 -18.12 7.08 -17.04
N PRO A 276 -19.05 6.56 -17.85
CA PRO A 276 -20.45 6.95 -17.80
C PRO A 276 -21.10 6.52 -16.47
N HIS A 277 -21.83 7.40 -15.80
CA HIS A 277 -22.41 7.10 -14.48
C HIS A 277 -23.31 5.86 -14.49
N ASP A 278 -24.25 5.77 -15.43
CA ASP A 278 -25.23 4.67 -15.44
C ASP A 278 -24.55 3.34 -15.80
N ALA A 279 -23.59 3.37 -16.73
CA ALA A 279 -22.77 2.21 -17.07
C ALA A 279 -21.92 1.71 -15.89
N VAL A 280 -21.31 2.63 -15.12
CA VAL A 280 -20.54 2.26 -13.91
C VAL A 280 -21.45 1.63 -12.86
N ILE A 281 -22.58 2.26 -12.55
CA ILE A 281 -23.55 1.74 -11.57
C ILE A 281 -24.05 0.35 -11.97
N SER A 282 -24.41 0.17 -13.25
CA SER A 282 -24.91 -1.10 -13.76
C SER A 282 -23.85 -2.20 -13.70
N CYS A 283 -22.61 -1.90 -14.12
CA CYS A 283 -21.49 -2.82 -14.03
C CYS A 283 -21.19 -3.25 -12.59
N GLU A 284 -21.09 -2.30 -11.66
CA GLU A 284 -20.79 -2.61 -10.26
C GLU A 284 -21.90 -3.42 -9.60
N ALA A 285 -23.18 -3.15 -9.95
CA ALA A 285 -24.31 -3.94 -9.49
C ALA A 285 -24.25 -5.38 -10.02
N GLU A 286 -24.03 -5.57 -11.32
CA GLU A 286 -23.92 -6.91 -11.93
C GLU A 286 -22.78 -7.73 -11.32
N LEU A 287 -21.59 -7.13 -11.17
CA LEU A 287 -20.45 -7.80 -10.55
C LEU A 287 -20.70 -8.13 -9.07
N THR A 288 -21.37 -7.23 -8.35
CA THR A 288 -21.73 -7.46 -6.95
C THR A 288 -22.71 -8.62 -6.82
N ASP A 289 -23.73 -8.68 -7.67
CA ASP A 289 -24.73 -9.75 -7.64
C ASP A 289 -24.10 -11.11 -7.97
N LEU A 290 -23.25 -11.19 -8.99
CA LEU A 290 -22.50 -12.40 -9.33
C LEU A 290 -21.64 -12.91 -8.15
N LEU A 291 -20.91 -12.01 -7.48
CA LEU A 291 -19.99 -12.34 -6.40
C LEU A 291 -20.68 -12.51 -5.03
N LYS A 292 -21.96 -12.16 -4.94
CA LYS A 292 -22.79 -12.36 -3.75
C LYS A 292 -23.48 -13.72 -3.78
N ASP A 293 -23.97 -14.14 -4.95
CA ASP A 293 -24.68 -15.41 -5.11
C ASP A 293 -23.72 -16.61 -5.10
N ALA A 294 -22.49 -16.41 -5.59
CA ALA A 294 -21.42 -17.40 -5.56
C ALA A 294 -20.09 -16.73 -5.24
N ARG A 295 -19.17 -17.50 -4.64
CA ARG A 295 -17.88 -16.98 -4.17
C ARG A 295 -16.75 -17.63 -4.94
N ILE A 296 -15.69 -16.87 -5.17
CA ILE A 296 -14.43 -17.43 -5.64
C ILE A 296 -13.77 -18.12 -4.45
N GLU A 297 -13.74 -19.44 -4.51
CA GLU A 297 -13.15 -20.30 -3.49
C GLU A 297 -11.66 -20.54 -3.75
N PHE A 298 -10.92 -20.69 -2.65
CA PHE A 298 -9.48 -20.92 -2.67
C PHE A 298 -9.14 -22.10 -1.78
N ASP A 299 -8.05 -22.80 -2.11
CA ASP A 299 -7.46 -23.80 -1.22
C ASP A 299 -7.12 -23.18 0.15
N SER A 300 -7.13 -24.03 1.18
CA SER A 300 -6.88 -23.59 2.57
C SER A 300 -5.55 -22.84 2.68
N SER A 301 -5.60 -21.65 3.32
CA SER A 301 -4.47 -20.72 3.47
C SER A 301 -3.67 -20.45 2.18
N SER A 302 -4.32 -20.54 1.02
CA SER A 302 -3.68 -20.43 -0.30
C SER A 302 -4.38 -19.39 -1.18
N ALA A 303 -3.70 -19.05 -2.28
CA ALA A 303 -4.22 -18.25 -3.38
C ALA A 303 -4.52 -19.09 -4.64
N VAL A 304 -4.42 -20.42 -4.53
CA VAL A 304 -4.86 -21.34 -5.60
C VAL A 304 -6.38 -21.34 -5.63
N ILE A 305 -6.94 -20.96 -6.79
CA ILE A 305 -8.40 -20.92 -7.01
C ILE A 305 -8.91 -22.35 -7.21
N ASP A 306 -9.97 -22.71 -6.48
CA ASP A 306 -10.63 -24.00 -6.61
C ASP A 306 -11.34 -24.12 -7.97
N ALA A 307 -11.28 -25.30 -8.60
CA ALA A 307 -11.85 -25.54 -9.91
C ALA A 307 -13.38 -25.32 -9.98
N SER A 308 -14.09 -25.44 -8.85
CA SER A 308 -15.51 -25.12 -8.73
C SER A 308 -15.83 -23.65 -9.04
N SER A 309 -14.85 -22.74 -8.92
CA SER A 309 -15.02 -21.32 -9.20
C SER A 309 -14.95 -20.97 -10.68
N ASN A 310 -14.63 -21.93 -11.57
CA ASN A 310 -14.43 -21.63 -12.99
C ASN A 310 -15.66 -21.04 -13.68
N ALA A 311 -16.85 -21.58 -13.41
CA ALA A 311 -18.09 -21.07 -14.00
C ALA A 311 -18.40 -19.63 -13.54
N LEU A 312 -18.14 -19.32 -12.26
CA LEU A 312 -18.27 -17.96 -11.74
C LEU A 312 -17.25 -17.03 -12.40
N LEU A 313 -15.99 -17.47 -12.55
CA LEU A 313 -14.95 -16.68 -13.21
C LEU A 313 -15.28 -16.42 -14.69
N ASP A 314 -15.93 -17.37 -15.38
CA ASP A 314 -16.40 -17.17 -16.76
C ASP A 314 -17.48 -16.08 -16.82
N ALA A 315 -18.46 -16.12 -15.90
CA ALA A 315 -19.50 -15.09 -15.79
C ALA A 315 -18.92 -13.71 -15.42
N VAL A 316 -18.02 -13.67 -14.45
CA VAL A 316 -17.31 -12.44 -14.05
C VAL A 316 -16.49 -11.90 -15.23
N ALA A 317 -15.78 -12.74 -15.98
CA ALA A 317 -15.03 -12.30 -17.15
C ALA A 317 -15.94 -11.71 -18.24
N ALA A 318 -17.13 -12.28 -18.45
CA ALA A 318 -18.11 -11.73 -19.38
C ALA A 318 -18.60 -10.33 -18.95
N ALA A 319 -18.96 -10.15 -17.67
CA ALA A 319 -19.37 -8.86 -17.12
C ALA A 319 -18.24 -7.82 -17.14
N VAL A 320 -17.02 -8.22 -16.75
CA VAL A 320 -15.83 -7.36 -16.77
C VAL A 320 -15.51 -6.82 -18.17
N LYS A 321 -15.74 -7.63 -19.22
CA LYS A 321 -15.51 -7.19 -20.61
C LYS A 321 -16.44 -6.05 -21.03
N THR A 322 -17.68 -6.01 -20.52
CA THR A 322 -18.68 -4.98 -20.86
C THR A 322 -18.62 -3.74 -19.95
N CYS A 323 -18.05 -3.89 -18.75
CA CYS A 323 -17.85 -2.77 -17.82
C CYS A 323 -17.02 -1.62 -18.43
N PRO A 324 -17.26 -0.36 -18.04
CA PRO A 324 -16.42 0.77 -18.46
C PRO A 324 -15.11 0.84 -17.66
N GLY A 325 -14.09 1.44 -18.26
CA GLY A 325 -12.86 1.83 -17.58
C GLY A 325 -11.97 0.70 -17.05
N THR A 326 -11.13 1.08 -16.09
CA THR A 326 -10.24 0.19 -15.34
C THR A 326 -10.98 -0.36 -14.11
N LEU A 327 -10.80 -1.65 -13.82
CA LEU A 327 -11.40 -2.34 -12.70
C LEU A 327 -10.34 -2.73 -11.68
N ARG A 328 -10.67 -2.57 -10.40
CA ARG A 328 -9.86 -3.02 -9.28
C ARG A 328 -10.48 -4.27 -8.67
N ILE A 329 -9.67 -5.31 -8.57
CA ILE A 329 -9.97 -6.57 -7.89
C ILE A 329 -9.42 -6.45 -6.48
N GLU A 330 -10.32 -6.47 -5.50
CA GLU A 330 -10.01 -6.28 -4.09
C GLU A 330 -10.10 -7.62 -3.35
N GLY A 331 -8.97 -8.04 -2.78
CA GLY A 331 -8.90 -9.22 -1.93
C GLY A 331 -9.09 -8.86 -0.46
N HIS A 332 -9.87 -9.66 0.25
CA HIS A 332 -10.10 -9.50 1.69
C HIS A 332 -9.95 -10.82 2.44
N THR A 333 -9.49 -10.73 3.68
CA THR A 333 -9.43 -11.85 4.63
C THR A 333 -10.36 -11.59 5.82
N ASP A 334 -10.56 -12.60 6.66
CA ASP A 334 -11.06 -12.36 8.02
C ASP A 334 -9.91 -11.90 8.94
N SER A 335 -10.23 -11.58 10.19
CA SER A 335 -9.25 -11.08 11.17
C SER A 335 -8.44 -12.17 11.87
N THR A 336 -8.44 -13.40 11.38
CA THR A 336 -7.67 -14.50 11.97
C THR A 336 -6.24 -14.48 11.42
N GLY A 337 -5.26 -14.64 12.29
CA GLY A 337 -3.84 -14.66 11.91
C GLY A 337 -3.19 -13.27 11.86
N PRO A 338 -1.88 -13.21 11.58
CA PRO A 338 -1.12 -11.97 11.52
C PRO A 338 -1.62 -11.02 10.42
N GLU A 339 -1.57 -9.72 10.68
CA GLU A 339 -2.05 -8.69 9.75
C GLU A 339 -1.26 -8.67 8.44
N ASP A 340 0.07 -8.77 8.55
CA ASP A 340 1.01 -8.84 7.43
C ASP A 340 0.82 -10.09 6.57
N GLU A 341 0.56 -11.25 7.17
CA GLU A 341 0.20 -12.46 6.43
C GLU A 341 -1.13 -12.30 5.69
N ASN A 342 -2.12 -11.67 6.33
CA ASN A 342 -3.43 -11.41 5.73
C ASN A 342 -3.37 -10.42 4.56
N GLU A 343 -2.56 -9.36 4.66
CA GLU A 343 -2.29 -8.43 3.55
C GLU A 343 -1.64 -9.13 2.36
N VAL A 344 -0.63 -9.97 2.61
CA VAL A 344 0.04 -10.75 1.54
C VAL A 344 -0.95 -11.74 0.91
N LEU A 345 -1.69 -12.48 1.73
CA LEU A 345 -2.65 -13.50 1.25
C LEU A 345 -3.77 -12.88 0.41
N SER A 346 -4.39 -11.80 0.90
CA SER A 346 -5.46 -11.10 0.16
C SER A 346 -4.97 -10.58 -1.19
N ARG A 347 -3.78 -9.97 -1.24
CA ARG A 347 -3.17 -9.48 -2.48
C ARG A 347 -2.88 -10.61 -3.45
N ASN A 348 -2.33 -11.73 -2.97
CA ASN A 348 -2.06 -12.90 -3.81
C ASN A 348 -3.35 -13.50 -4.38
N ARG A 349 -4.43 -13.52 -3.60
CA ARG A 349 -5.76 -13.95 -4.08
C ARG A 349 -6.32 -13.01 -5.16
N ALA A 350 -6.24 -11.69 -4.95
CA ALA A 350 -6.63 -10.72 -5.97
C ALA A 350 -5.82 -10.88 -7.27
N LEU A 351 -4.51 -11.11 -7.16
CA LEU A 351 -3.64 -11.38 -8.32
C LEU A 351 -4.00 -12.70 -9.02
N ALA A 352 -4.34 -13.75 -8.28
CA ALA A 352 -4.78 -15.01 -8.85
C ALA A 352 -6.08 -14.82 -9.66
N VAL A 353 -7.05 -14.07 -9.13
CA VAL A 353 -8.29 -13.74 -9.85
C VAL A 353 -7.99 -12.91 -11.09
N ARG A 354 -7.15 -11.87 -10.97
CA ARG A 354 -6.69 -11.08 -12.13
C ARG A 354 -6.15 -11.98 -13.23
N ASN A 355 -5.22 -12.87 -12.90
CA ASN A 355 -4.61 -13.76 -13.88
C ASN A 355 -5.62 -14.74 -14.48
N ALA A 356 -6.58 -15.21 -13.68
CA ALA A 356 -7.67 -16.07 -14.16
C ALA A 356 -8.62 -15.34 -15.13
N LEU A 357 -8.85 -14.03 -14.94
CA LEU A 357 -9.62 -13.20 -15.87
C LEU A 357 -8.82 -12.88 -17.14
N VAL A 358 -7.51 -12.64 -17.03
CA VAL A 358 -6.63 -12.46 -18.20
C VAL A 358 -6.60 -13.72 -19.06
N ALA A 359 -6.55 -14.90 -18.44
CA ALA A 359 -6.67 -16.18 -19.14
C ALA A 359 -8.02 -16.35 -19.86
N ARG A 360 -9.04 -15.58 -19.48
CA ARG A 360 -10.36 -15.49 -20.12
C ARG A 360 -10.46 -14.31 -21.08
N GLU A 361 -9.32 -13.84 -21.59
CA GLU A 361 -9.20 -12.76 -22.57
C GLU A 361 -9.70 -11.39 -22.08
N VAL A 362 -9.67 -11.15 -20.76
CA VAL A 362 -9.80 -9.78 -20.25
C VAL A 362 -8.45 -9.07 -20.42
N ASP A 363 -8.50 -7.85 -20.95
CA ASP A 363 -7.30 -7.03 -21.12
C ASP A 363 -6.58 -6.79 -19.78
N PRO A 364 -5.31 -7.21 -19.62
CA PRO A 364 -4.55 -7.04 -18.39
C PRO A 364 -4.32 -5.58 -17.99
N GLU A 365 -4.37 -4.63 -18.93
CA GLU A 365 -4.22 -3.20 -18.64
C GLU A 365 -5.44 -2.59 -17.96
N ARG A 366 -6.60 -3.27 -18.07
CA ARG A 366 -7.86 -2.88 -17.45
C ARG A 366 -8.03 -3.43 -16.03
N LEU A 367 -7.11 -4.26 -15.55
CA LEU A 367 -7.24 -4.95 -14.27
C LEU A 367 -6.11 -4.59 -13.30
N ILE A 368 -6.50 -4.03 -12.16
CA ILE A 368 -5.63 -3.79 -11.00
C ILE A 368 -5.99 -4.81 -9.91
N ALA A 369 -5.01 -5.34 -9.20
CA ALA A 369 -5.22 -6.26 -8.08
C ALA A 369 -4.64 -5.67 -6.80
N GLU A 370 -5.47 -5.54 -5.76
CA GLU A 370 -5.08 -5.02 -4.46
C GLU A 370 -5.57 -5.94 -3.33
N GLY A 371 -4.76 -6.04 -2.27
CA GLY A 371 -5.12 -6.78 -1.07
C GLY A 371 -5.31 -5.84 0.11
N TYR A 372 -6.41 -5.99 0.82
CA TYR A 372 -6.75 -5.17 1.99
C TYR A 372 -6.68 -5.95 3.32
N GLY A 373 -6.30 -7.23 3.28
CA GLY A 373 -6.29 -8.09 4.45
C GLY A 373 -7.63 -8.03 5.19
N ALA A 374 -7.56 -7.86 6.51
CA ALA A 374 -8.70 -7.75 7.40
C ALA A 374 -9.17 -6.30 7.66
N SER A 375 -8.54 -5.30 7.04
CA SER A 375 -8.73 -3.87 7.36
C SER A 375 -10.10 -3.31 6.96
N ARG A 376 -10.80 -3.98 6.03
CA ARG A 376 -12.12 -3.57 5.50
C ARG A 376 -13.17 -4.69 5.70
N PRO A 377 -13.61 -4.97 6.95
CA PRO A 377 -14.60 -6.00 7.22
C PRO A 377 -16.01 -5.54 6.83
N VAL A 378 -16.79 -6.44 6.24
CA VAL A 378 -18.22 -6.25 5.92
C VAL A 378 -19.15 -6.90 6.94
N ALA A 379 -18.57 -7.69 7.84
CA ALA A 379 -19.25 -8.39 8.91
C ALA A 379 -18.36 -8.47 10.17
N GLY A 380 -18.97 -8.64 11.33
CA GLY A 380 -18.22 -8.91 12.56
C GLY A 380 -17.42 -10.22 12.46
N ASN A 381 -16.17 -10.24 12.95
CA ASN A 381 -15.29 -11.40 12.89
C ASN A 381 -15.51 -12.42 14.02
N THR A 382 -16.47 -12.18 14.90
CA THR A 382 -16.74 -13.02 16.07
C THR A 382 -17.38 -14.36 15.72
N THR A 383 -18.22 -14.41 14.67
CA THR A 383 -18.89 -15.65 14.24
C THR A 383 -18.24 -16.26 13.00
N PRO A 384 -18.31 -17.60 12.83
CA PRO A 384 -17.84 -18.26 11.60
C PRO A 384 -18.46 -17.69 10.33
N GLU A 385 -19.74 -17.34 10.35
CA GLU A 385 -20.49 -16.78 9.22
C GLU A 385 -19.99 -15.37 8.88
N GLY A 386 -19.70 -14.56 9.90
CA GLY A 386 -19.12 -13.24 9.71
C GLY A 386 -17.71 -13.28 9.13
N ARG A 387 -16.85 -14.16 9.67
CA ARG A 387 -15.51 -14.41 9.08
C ARG A 387 -15.61 -14.92 7.65
N ALA A 388 -16.53 -15.85 7.39
CA ALA A 388 -16.80 -16.29 6.04
C ALA A 388 -17.12 -15.10 5.16
N ARG A 389 -18.06 -14.22 5.50
CA ARG A 389 -18.36 -13.03 4.68
C ARG A 389 -17.15 -12.11 4.43
N ASN A 390 -16.20 -12.01 5.36
CA ASN A 390 -15.02 -11.16 5.18
C ASN A 390 -13.98 -11.75 4.20
N ARG A 391 -13.87 -13.07 4.06
CA ARG A 391 -12.94 -13.75 3.11
C ARG A 391 -13.40 -13.69 1.66
N ARG A 392 -13.50 -12.50 1.06
CA ARG A 392 -14.16 -12.28 -0.23
C ARG A 392 -13.27 -11.61 -1.27
N ILE A 393 -13.73 -11.67 -2.51
CA ILE A 393 -13.23 -10.86 -3.62
C ILE A 393 -14.32 -9.86 -3.97
N GLU A 394 -13.96 -8.59 -4.11
CA GLU A 394 -14.82 -7.57 -4.71
C GLU A 394 -14.18 -7.07 -6.00
N ILE A 395 -14.99 -6.63 -6.96
CA ILE A 395 -14.50 -5.99 -8.18
C ILE A 395 -15.24 -4.68 -8.33
N ARG A 396 -14.50 -3.58 -8.48
CA ARG A 396 -15.03 -2.22 -8.53
C ARG A 396 -14.43 -1.44 -9.68
N VAL A 397 -15.14 -0.45 -10.20
CA VAL A 397 -14.58 0.46 -11.21
C VAL A 397 -13.69 1.47 -10.49
N VAL A 398 -12.47 1.67 -10.99
CA VAL A 398 -11.57 2.72 -10.50
C VAL A 398 -12.18 4.07 -10.89
N ARG A 399 -12.58 4.86 -9.89
CA ARG A 399 -13.24 6.15 -10.09
C ARG A 399 -12.25 7.23 -10.53
N ALA A 400 -12.77 8.34 -11.02
CA ALA A 400 -11.92 9.43 -11.51
C ALA A 400 -11.24 10.25 -10.39
N SER A 401 -11.76 10.15 -9.17
CA SER A 401 -11.24 10.79 -7.96
C SER A 401 -10.17 9.98 -7.22
N GLU A 402 -9.96 8.72 -7.62
CA GLU A 402 -8.96 7.80 -7.08
C GLU A 402 -7.72 7.77 -7.97
#